data_AF-A0A0F7ZX57-F1
#
_entry.id   AF-A0A0F7ZX57-F1
#
_cell.length_a   1.000
_cell.length_b   1.000
_cell.length_c   1.000
_cell.angle_alpha   90.00
_cell.angle_beta   90.00
_cell.angle_gamma   90.00
#
_symmetry.space_group_name_H-M   'P 1'
#
loop_
_entity.id
_entity.type
_entity.pdbx_description
1 polymer ?
#
loop_
_entity_poly.entity_id
_entity_poly.type
_entity_poly.pdbx_seq_one_letter_code
_entity_poly.pdbx_strand_id
1 'polypeptide(L)'
;MPQTRSQARRAIAEPNANSTTAETVDETAETAQSGQLHTKAATTSCPKKQSTIAARSIALELWSQGVPTNKITQRTGIKKGAFYTLLNKAKARGFQRGQQVLEAYVADS
;
A
#
# COMPACT_ATOMS: atom_id res chain seq x y z
N MET A 1 22.03 -5.57 57.20
CA MET A 1 20.77 -5.42 56.47
C MET A 1 20.74 -6.47 55.35
N PRO A 2 19.68 -7.28 55.24
CA PRO A 2 19.64 -8.55 54.51
C PRO A 2 19.24 -8.43 53.02
N GLN A 3 19.51 -9.53 52.31
CA GLN A 3 18.78 -10.11 51.16
C GLN A 3 19.12 -9.72 49.69
N THR A 4 19.91 -10.62 49.10
CA THR A 4 19.89 -11.13 47.72
C THR A 4 18.47 -11.31 47.17
N ARG A 5 18.18 -10.78 45.99
CA ARG A 5 16.98 -11.13 45.20
C ARG A 5 17.36 -11.66 43.82
N SER A 6 17.59 -12.97 43.76
CA SER A 6 17.47 -13.76 42.54
C SER A 6 16.03 -13.69 42.02
N GLN A 7 15.85 -13.46 40.72
CA GLN A 7 14.64 -13.93 40.02
C GLN A 7 15.03 -14.63 38.72
N ALA A 8 14.86 -15.94 38.75
CA ALA A 8 14.75 -16.82 37.60
C ALA A 8 13.25 -17.04 37.28
N ARG A 9 12.90 -17.11 35.99
CA ARG A 9 11.69 -17.73 35.36
C ARG A 9 11.60 -17.19 33.92
N ARG A 10 11.21 -17.91 32.87
CA ARG A 10 11.06 -19.33 32.48
C ARG A 10 10.73 -19.24 30.97
N ALA A 11 11.14 -20.23 30.17
CA ALA A 11 10.94 -20.30 28.72
C ALA A 11 9.52 -20.77 28.29
N ILE A 12 9.35 -20.97 26.97
CA ILE A 12 8.32 -21.76 26.21
C ILE A 12 7.13 -20.90 25.72
N ALA A 13 6.55 -20.94 24.51
CA ALA A 13 6.50 -21.82 23.31
C ALA A 13 6.07 -20.95 22.10
N GLU A 14 6.67 -21.05 20.90
CA GLU A 14 6.38 -21.95 19.76
C GLU A 14 5.26 -21.51 18.78
N PRO A 15 5.39 -21.87 17.48
CA PRO A 15 4.83 -21.19 16.32
C PRO A 15 3.47 -21.76 15.89
N ASN A 16 2.59 -20.91 15.38
CA ASN A 16 1.32 -21.37 14.80
C ASN A 16 1.50 -21.71 13.32
N ALA A 17 1.40 -23.00 13.00
CA ALA A 17 1.29 -23.56 11.67
C ALA A 17 -0.18 -23.84 11.34
N ASN A 18 -0.67 -23.31 10.21
CA ASN A 18 -1.74 -23.84 9.34
C ASN A 18 -2.06 -22.76 8.28
N SER A 19 -2.25 -23.02 6.99
CA SER A 19 -2.79 -24.21 6.34
C SER A 19 -2.53 -24.17 4.83
N THR A 20 -2.25 -25.36 4.29
CA THR A 20 -2.88 -25.97 3.10
C THR A 20 -2.56 -25.41 1.71
N THR A 21 -1.63 -26.13 1.08
CA THR A 21 -1.61 -26.47 -0.35
C THR A 21 -2.94 -27.07 -0.80
N ALA A 22 -3.52 -26.54 -1.87
CA ALA A 22 -4.39 -27.30 -2.76
C ALA A 22 -4.18 -26.79 -4.19
N GLU A 23 -3.50 -27.61 -4.98
CA GLU A 23 -3.59 -27.60 -6.43
C GLU A 23 -5.02 -27.95 -6.83
N THR A 24 -5.61 -27.25 -7.81
CA THR A 24 -6.58 -27.84 -8.74
C THR A 24 -6.57 -26.99 -10.02
N VAL A 25 -6.09 -27.62 -11.07
CA VAL A 25 -6.26 -27.29 -12.50
C VAL A 25 -7.69 -27.62 -12.92
N ASP A 26 -8.35 -26.71 -13.65
CA ASP A 26 -9.48 -26.98 -14.58
C ASP A 26 -9.68 -25.68 -15.39
N GLU A 27 -9.19 -25.59 -16.63
CA GLU A 27 -9.82 -26.03 -17.89
C GLU A 27 -10.98 -25.12 -18.38
N THR A 28 -10.70 -24.47 -19.50
CA THR A 28 -11.57 -24.07 -20.64
C THR A 28 -12.92 -23.39 -20.37
N ALA A 29 -13.05 -22.13 -20.83
CA ALA A 29 -14.11 -21.77 -21.79
C ALA A 29 -13.89 -20.40 -22.42
N GLU A 30 -14.14 -20.43 -23.72
CA GLU A 30 -14.04 -19.45 -24.77
C GLU A 30 -14.99 -18.24 -24.63
N THR A 31 -14.58 -17.16 -25.31
CA THR A 31 -15.42 -16.25 -26.11
C THR A 31 -16.31 -15.24 -25.36
N ALA A 32 -15.77 -14.02 -25.22
CA ALA A 32 -16.58 -12.80 -25.21
C ALA A 32 -15.98 -11.79 -26.19
N GLN A 33 -16.59 -11.78 -27.37
CA GLN A 33 -16.45 -10.83 -28.47
C GLN A 33 -16.56 -9.38 -27.96
N SER A 34 -15.48 -8.60 -28.06
CA SER A 34 -15.53 -7.16 -27.81
C SER A 34 -15.32 -6.42 -29.13
N GLY A 35 -16.40 -5.80 -29.60
CA GLY A 35 -16.46 -5.06 -30.85
C GLY A 35 -15.35 -4.01 -30.95
N GLN A 36 -14.55 -4.16 -31.99
CA GLN A 36 -13.47 -3.25 -32.34
C GLN A 36 -14.08 -2.00 -33.00
N LEU A 37 -14.56 -1.06 -32.18
CA LEU A 37 -14.88 0.28 -32.64
C LEU A 37 -13.59 1.09 -32.73
N HIS A 38 -13.02 1.12 -33.93
CA HIS A 38 -12.00 2.07 -34.34
C HIS A 38 -12.45 3.49 -33.99
N THR A 39 -11.83 4.10 -32.99
CA THR A 39 -11.90 5.54 -32.79
C THR A 39 -10.54 6.15 -33.06
N LYS A 40 -10.53 6.90 -34.18
CA LYS A 40 -9.63 7.98 -34.59
C LYS A 40 -8.38 8.19 -33.74
N ALA A 41 -7.25 8.05 -34.41
CA ALA A 41 -5.99 8.68 -34.08
C ALA A 41 -6.19 10.13 -33.63
N ALA A 42 -6.00 10.38 -32.34
CA ALA A 42 -5.69 11.68 -31.79
C ALA A 42 -4.27 11.59 -31.24
N THR A 43 -3.35 12.25 -31.93
CA THR A 43 -1.99 12.58 -31.48
C THR A 43 -2.05 13.12 -30.05
N THR A 44 -1.83 12.24 -29.08
CA THR A 44 -1.84 12.61 -27.66
C THR A 44 -0.39 12.81 -27.26
N SER A 45 0.05 14.06 -27.17
CA SER A 45 1.20 14.40 -26.33
C SER A 45 0.92 13.78 -24.97
N CYS A 46 1.67 12.75 -24.58
CA CYS A 46 1.34 11.98 -23.39
C CYS A 46 1.33 12.94 -22.18
N PRO A 47 0.16 13.25 -21.58
CA PRO A 47 0.15 14.06 -20.38
C PRO A 47 0.89 13.25 -19.31
N LYS A 48 1.93 13.85 -18.70
CA LYS A 48 2.59 13.26 -17.54
C LYS A 48 1.49 12.93 -16.52
N LYS A 49 1.16 11.64 -16.37
CA LYS A 49 0.08 11.18 -15.50
C LYS A 49 0.37 11.62 -14.08
N GLN A 50 -0.32 12.66 -13.62
CA GLN A 50 -0.28 13.08 -12.22
C GLN A 50 -1.00 12.02 -11.39
N SER A 51 -0.49 11.73 -10.19
CA SER A 51 -1.18 10.83 -9.25
C SER A 51 -2.49 11.47 -8.80
N THR A 52 -3.59 10.73 -8.93
CA THR A 52 -4.92 11.18 -8.49
C THR A 52 -4.94 11.41 -6.97
N ILE A 53 -5.87 12.24 -6.48
CA ILE A 53 -6.06 12.46 -5.03
C ILE A 53 -6.35 11.12 -4.33
N ALA A 54 -7.24 10.30 -4.89
CA ALA A 54 -7.56 8.97 -4.35
C ALA A 54 -6.33 8.08 -4.17
N ALA A 55 -5.45 7.99 -5.19
CA ALA A 55 -4.24 7.18 -5.09
C ALA A 55 -3.31 7.66 -3.95
N ARG A 56 -3.21 8.97 -3.77
CA ARG A 56 -2.40 9.58 -2.71
C ARG A 56 -3.01 9.37 -1.32
N SER A 57 -4.33 9.48 -1.18
CA SER A 57 -5.06 9.17 0.06
C SER A 57 -4.83 7.72 0.49
N ILE A 58 -5.05 6.78 -0.44
CA ILE A 58 -4.82 5.34 -0.20
C ILE A 58 -3.36 5.09 0.17
N ALA A 59 -2.40 5.77 -0.48
CA ALA A 59 -0.99 5.60 -0.17
C ALA A 59 -0.62 6.04 1.25
N LEU A 60 -1.12 7.20 1.70
CA LEU A 60 -0.89 7.68 3.06
C LEU A 60 -1.59 6.78 4.10
N GLU A 61 -2.76 6.24 3.77
CA GLU A 61 -3.52 5.38 4.67
C GLU A 61 -2.81 4.04 4.88
N LEU A 62 -2.37 3.40 3.80
CA LEU A 62 -1.57 2.18 3.88
C LEU A 62 -0.27 2.41 4.67
N TRP A 63 0.37 3.57 4.50
CA TRP A 63 1.55 3.91 5.28
C TRP A 63 1.23 4.10 6.78
N SER A 64 0.10 4.74 7.09
CA SER A 64 -0.40 4.91 8.45
C SER A 64 -0.62 3.56 9.15
N GLN A 65 -1.19 2.59 8.44
CA GLN A 65 -1.36 1.19 8.87
C GLN A 65 -0.04 0.41 8.95
N GLY A 66 1.04 0.99 8.42
CA GLY A 66 2.36 0.43 8.48
C GLY A 66 2.74 -0.55 7.36
N VAL A 67 1.99 -0.52 6.27
CA VAL A 67 2.30 -1.29 5.07
C VAL A 67 3.65 -0.84 4.48
N PRO A 68 4.53 -1.76 4.09
CA PRO A 68 5.81 -1.41 3.48
C PRO A 68 5.62 -0.70 2.14
N THR A 69 6.44 0.33 1.88
CA THR A 69 6.32 1.21 0.71
C THR A 69 6.26 0.45 -0.62
N ASN A 70 6.98 -0.66 -0.78
CA ASN A 70 6.94 -1.47 -2.01
C ASN A 70 5.53 -2.01 -2.30
N LYS A 71 4.76 -2.39 -1.27
CA LYS A 71 3.37 -2.84 -1.43
C LYS A 71 2.45 -1.66 -1.73
N ILE A 72 2.72 -0.48 -1.14
CA ILE A 72 1.96 0.75 -1.42
C ILE A 72 2.12 1.15 -2.89
N THR A 73 3.34 1.14 -3.43
CA THR A 73 3.58 1.48 -4.84
C THR A 73 2.91 0.50 -5.79
N GLN A 74 2.89 -0.81 -5.44
CA GLN A 74 2.18 -1.83 -6.22
C GLN A 74 0.65 -1.63 -6.20
N ARG A 75 0.09 -1.25 -5.06
CA ARG A 75 -1.37 -1.06 -4.90
C ARG A 75 -1.89 0.25 -5.50
N THR A 76 -1.11 1.33 -5.40
CA THR A 76 -1.55 2.68 -5.76
C THR A 76 -1.04 3.15 -7.12
N GLY A 77 -0.04 2.48 -7.68
CA GLY A 77 0.65 2.90 -8.91
C GLY A 77 1.51 4.15 -8.74
N ILE A 78 1.64 4.70 -7.52
CA ILE A 78 2.48 5.87 -7.25
C ILE A 78 3.95 5.44 -7.27
N LYS A 79 4.79 6.20 -7.97
CA LYS A 79 6.24 5.98 -7.96
C LYS A 79 6.80 6.24 -6.56
N LYS A 80 7.76 5.43 -6.13
CA LYS A 80 8.40 5.53 -4.80
C LYS A 80 8.88 6.95 -4.45
N GLY A 81 9.53 7.65 -5.39
CA GLY A 81 9.98 9.04 -5.18
C GLY A 81 8.83 10.05 -5.01
N ALA A 82 7.76 9.90 -5.81
CA ALA A 82 6.56 10.73 -5.68
C ALA A 82 5.85 10.47 -4.34
N PHE A 83 5.81 9.20 -3.90
CA PHE A 83 5.27 8.84 -2.59
C PHE A 83 6.07 9.46 -1.44
N TYR A 84 7.40 9.44 -1.47
CA TYR A 84 8.19 10.10 -0.41
C TYR A 84 8.03 11.62 -0.41
N THR A 85 7.91 12.23 -1.59
CA THR A 85 7.63 13.67 -1.70
C THR A 85 6.28 13.99 -1.06
N LEU A 86 5.24 13.21 -1.38
CA LEU A 86 3.93 13.31 -0.74
C LEU A 86 4.01 13.12 0.78
N LEU A 87 4.71 12.08 1.25
CA LEU A 87 4.84 11.78 2.67
C LEU A 87 5.56 12.91 3.42
N ASN A 88 6.59 13.51 2.84
CA ASN A 88 7.28 14.64 3.43
C ASN A 88 6.39 15.88 3.50
N LYS A 89 5.63 16.19 2.43
CA LYS A 89 4.61 17.25 2.44
C LYS A 89 3.55 17.00 3.50
N ALA A 90 3.03 15.78 3.60
CA ALA A 90 2.04 15.39 4.60
C ALA A 90 2.59 15.55 6.03
N LYS A 91 3.82 15.11 6.30
CA LYS A 91 4.48 15.28 7.60
C LYS A 91 4.69 16.75 7.97
N ALA A 92 5.06 17.59 7.01
CA ALA A 92 5.18 19.03 7.22
C ALA A 92 3.83 19.68 7.63
N ARG A 93 2.71 19.07 7.24
CA ARG A 93 1.35 19.46 7.63
C ARG A 93 0.87 18.82 8.94
N GLY A 94 1.72 18.04 9.63
CA GLY A 94 1.39 17.37 10.89
C GLY A 94 0.90 15.94 10.74
N PHE A 95 0.94 15.34 9.55
CA PHE A 95 0.58 13.93 9.39
C PHE A 95 1.56 13.01 10.13
N GLN A 96 1.02 12.14 10.98
CA GLN A 96 1.77 11.15 11.75
C GLN A 96 1.23 9.73 11.48
N ARG A 97 2.07 8.73 11.75
CA ARG A 97 1.67 7.32 11.59
C ARG A 97 0.60 6.98 12.64
N GLY A 98 -0.43 6.26 12.23
CA GLY A 98 -1.59 5.93 13.07
C GLY A 98 -2.68 7.00 13.10
N GLN A 99 -2.49 8.15 12.46
CA GLN A 99 -3.52 9.17 12.30
C GLN A 99 -4.37 8.93 11.05
N GLN A 100 -5.59 9.46 11.07
CA GLN A 100 -6.48 9.46 9.92
C GLN A 100 -5.92 10.36 8.81
N VAL A 101 -6.05 9.91 7.56
CA VAL A 101 -5.64 10.70 6.39
C VAL A 101 -6.71 11.73 6.08
N LEU A 102 -6.41 12.99 6.36
CA LEU A 102 -7.23 14.13 5.94
C LEU A 102 -6.86 14.57 4.52
N GLU A 103 -7.82 15.12 3.80
CA GLU A 103 -7.61 15.66 2.45
C GLU A 103 -6.52 16.75 2.42
N ALA A 104 -6.39 17.52 3.51
CA ALA A 104 -5.33 18.50 3.71
C ALA A 104 -3.91 17.90 3.59
N TYR A 105 -3.71 16.62 3.94
CA TYR A 105 -2.42 15.95 3.82
C TYR A 105 -2.12 15.47 2.40
N VAL A 106 -3.15 15.35 1.57
CA VAL A 106 -3.09 14.74 0.24
C VAL A 106 -2.91 15.78 -0.86
N ALA A 107 -3.41 17.01 -0.65
CA ALA A 107 -3.37 18.09 -1.62
C ALA A 107 -1.94 18.38 -2.13
N ASP A 108 -1.75 18.52 -3.45
CA ASP A 108 -0.48 18.97 -4.04
C ASP A 108 -0.54 20.49 -4.13
N SER A 109 -0.20 21.15 -3.03
CA SER A 109 0.10 22.58 -2.99
C SER A 109 1.56 22.79 -3.34
#